data_AF-A0AA36CQH3-F1
#
_entry.id   AF-A0AA36CQH3-F1
#
_cell.length_a   1.000
_cell.length_b   1.000
_cell.length_c   1.000
_cell.angle_alpha   90.00
_cell.angle_beta   90.00
_cell.angle_gamma   90.00
#
_symmetry.space_group_name_H-M   'P 1'
#
loop_
_entity.id
_entity.type
_entity.pdbx_description
1 polymer ?
#
loop_
_entity_poly.entity_id
_entity_poly.type
_entity_poly.pdbx_seq_one_letter_code
_entity_poly.pdbx_strand_id
1 'polypeptide(L)'
;MRPIFGVQVTRDRPPTPRLGVTDAVDAMEDDVDVIEKFGRPDAFAAYFSDSNVTYDHRPPVFSEELGLAVEQLKDGFTISDLWSVHTD
;
A
#
# COMPACT_ATOMS: atom_id res chain seq x y z
N MET A 1 -27.68 -12.22 9.32
CA MET A 1 -26.48 -12.98 9.72
C MET A 1 -25.45 -11.99 10.23
N ARG A 2 -24.74 -12.27 11.34
CA ARG A 2 -23.66 -11.39 11.86
C ARG A 2 -22.35 -12.18 11.84
N PRO A 3 -21.32 -11.78 11.07
CA PRO A 3 -20.08 -12.54 10.98
C PRO A 3 -19.28 -12.46 12.28
N ILE A 4 -18.74 -13.60 12.70
CA ILE A 4 -17.76 -13.70 13.79
C ILE A 4 -16.40 -13.91 13.13
N PHE A 5 -15.54 -12.90 13.15
CA PHE A 5 -14.23 -12.92 12.48
C PHE A 5 -13.14 -13.67 13.27
N GLY A 6 -13.43 -14.10 14.51
CA GLY A 6 -12.48 -14.86 15.33
C GLY A 6 -11.27 -14.08 15.85
N VAL A 7 -11.24 -12.75 15.66
CA VAL A 7 -10.15 -11.90 16.13
C VAL A 7 -10.18 -11.79 17.66
N GLN A 8 -9.12 -12.26 18.31
CA GLN A 8 -8.89 -12.15 19.75
C GLN A 8 -8.20 -10.81 20.04
N VAL A 9 -8.76 -9.99 20.92
CA VAL A 9 -8.16 -8.71 21.31
C VAL A 9 -7.86 -8.73 22.81
N THR A 10 -6.58 -8.71 23.17
CA THR A 10 -6.13 -8.45 24.53
C THR A 10 -5.94 -6.95 24.69
N ARG A 11 -6.58 -6.33 25.69
CA ARG A 11 -6.42 -4.90 25.99
C ARG A 11 -5.58 -4.74 27.24
N ASP A 12 -4.49 -3.99 27.14
CA ASP A 12 -3.65 -3.65 28.30
C ASP A 12 -4.29 -2.58 29.19
N ARG A 13 -5.28 -1.83 28.69
CA ARG A 13 -6.01 -0.79 29.43
C ARG A 13 -7.48 -1.18 29.60
N PRO A 14 -8.10 -0.93 30.77
CA PRO A 14 -9.54 -1.10 30.93
C PRO A 14 -10.29 -0.26 29.88
N PRO A 15 -11.39 -0.80 29.31
CA PRO A 15 -12.16 -0.07 28.32
C PRO A 15 -12.65 1.24 28.92
N THR A 16 -12.35 2.35 28.27
CA THR A 16 -13.04 3.62 28.54
C THR A 16 -14.54 3.36 28.39
N PRO A 17 -15.39 3.80 29.34
CA PRO A 17 -16.83 3.67 29.19
C PRO A 17 -17.22 4.35 27.89
N ARG A 18 -17.70 3.56 26.92
CA ARG A 18 -18.36 4.13 25.76
C ARG A 18 -19.67 4.69 26.30
N LEU A 19 -19.74 6.01 26.47
CA LEU A 19 -21.02 6.71 26.59
C LEU A 19 -21.83 6.21 25.38
N GLY A 20 -23.00 5.62 25.64
CA GLY A 20 -23.78 4.92 24.62
C GLY A 20 -23.83 5.75 23.36
N VAL A 21 -23.09 5.33 22.34
CA VAL A 21 -23.23 5.85 20.99
C VAL A 21 -24.57 5.30 20.57
N THR A 22 -25.64 6.03 20.91
CA THR A 22 -26.84 6.03 20.10
C THR A 22 -26.37 6.18 18.67
N ASP A 23 -26.92 5.36 17.78
CA ASP A 23 -26.84 5.49 16.31
C ASP A 23 -27.30 6.89 15.87
N ALA A 24 -26.51 7.89 16.21
CA ALA A 24 -26.44 9.18 15.60
C ALA A 24 -25.01 9.21 15.06
N VAL A 25 -24.80 8.42 13.99
CA VAL A 25 -24.02 8.98 12.90
C VAL A 25 -24.72 10.30 12.60
N ASP A 26 -24.17 11.38 13.14
CA ASP A 26 -24.54 12.72 12.74
C ASP A 26 -24.32 12.71 11.24
N ALA A 27 -25.42 12.62 10.50
CA ALA A 27 -25.43 12.89 9.08
C ALA A 27 -25.26 14.41 8.94
N MET A 28 -24.15 14.94 9.44
CA MET A 28 -23.41 15.92 8.69
C MET A 28 -23.02 15.20 7.41
N GLU A 29 -23.96 15.16 6.47
CA GLU A 29 -23.64 15.41 5.07
C GLU A 29 -22.92 16.77 5.08
N ASP A 30 -21.64 16.75 5.45
CA ASP A 30 -20.71 17.76 5.01
C ASP A 30 -20.80 17.59 3.50
N ASP A 31 -21.55 18.49 2.85
CA ASP A 31 -21.49 18.73 1.41
C ASP A 31 -20.03 19.05 1.12
N VAL A 32 -19.23 18.00 0.98
CA VAL A 32 -17.85 18.11 0.57
C VAL A 32 -17.98 18.49 -0.89
N ASP A 33 -17.90 19.78 -1.17
CA ASP A 33 -17.65 20.27 -2.53
C ASP A 33 -16.48 19.43 -3.06
N VAL A 34 -16.79 18.51 -3.97
CA VAL A 34 -15.78 17.74 -4.69
C VAL A 34 -15.13 18.76 -5.60
N ILE A 35 -14.19 19.52 -5.04
CA ILE A 35 -13.26 20.31 -5.83
C ILE A 35 -12.51 19.24 -6.62
N GLU A 36 -12.87 19.07 -7.89
CA GLU A 36 -12.05 18.40 -8.90
C GLU A 36 -10.73 19.17 -8.99
N LYS A 37 -9.87 18.98 -7.98
CA LYS A 37 -8.49 19.43 -8.03
C LYS A 37 -7.82 18.48 -9.00
N PHE A 38 -7.87 18.85 -10.28
CA PHE A 38 -6.96 18.36 -11.31
C PHE A 38 -5.57 18.26 -10.69
N GLY A 39 -5.10 17.03 -10.43
CA GLY A 39 -3.76 16.78 -9.89
C GLY A 39 -3.63 16.44 -8.41
N ARG A 40 -4.68 16.04 -7.68
CA ARG A 40 -4.42 15.23 -6.47
C ARG A 40 -3.80 13.90 -6.91
N PRO A 41 -2.61 13.49 -6.41
CA PRO A 41 -2.16 12.13 -6.59
C PRO A 41 -3.24 11.21 -6.02
N ASP A 42 -3.51 10.09 -6.70
CA ASP A 42 -4.44 9.06 -6.23
C ASP A 42 -4.18 8.82 -4.73
N ALA A 43 -5.22 8.88 -3.90
CA ALA A 43 -5.07 8.75 -2.45
C ALA A 43 -4.34 7.47 -2.05
N PHE A 44 -4.43 6.42 -2.89
CA PHE A 44 -3.68 5.18 -2.75
C PHE A 44 -2.17 5.34 -2.98
N ALA A 45 -1.76 6.23 -3.89
CA ALA A 45 -0.35 6.43 -4.23
C ALA A 45 0.50 6.94 -3.06
N ALA A 46 -0.11 7.70 -2.16
CA ALA A 46 0.54 8.19 -0.95
C ALA A 46 0.92 7.07 0.04
N TYR A 47 0.33 5.88 -0.09
CA TYR A 47 0.54 4.73 0.79
C TYR A 47 1.22 3.56 0.08
N PHE A 48 1.69 3.72 -1.16
CA PHE A 48 2.50 2.68 -1.77
C PHE A 48 3.83 2.56 -1.03
N SER A 49 4.16 1.34 -0.60
CA SER A 49 5.46 1.05 0.02
C SER A 49 6.62 1.24 -0.95
N ASP A 50 6.34 1.14 -2.25
CA ASP A 50 7.26 1.42 -3.34
C ASP A 50 6.75 2.62 -4.15
N SER A 51 7.67 3.51 -4.52
CA SER A 51 7.41 4.72 -5.30
C SER A 51 6.91 4.46 -6.73
N ASN A 52 6.90 3.22 -7.21
CA ASN A 52 6.62 2.91 -8.61
C ASN A 52 5.63 1.74 -8.79
N VAL A 53 4.37 1.97 -8.47
CA VAL A 53 3.28 1.01 -8.74
C VAL A 53 2.59 1.37 -10.05
N THR A 54 3.32 1.27 -11.16
CA THR A 54 2.68 0.92 -12.42
C THR A 54 2.39 -0.58 -12.35
N TYR A 55 1.13 -0.96 -12.56
CA TYR A 55 0.54 -2.31 -12.41
C TYR A 55 1.24 -3.48 -13.11
N ASP A 56 2.34 -3.26 -13.84
CA ASP A 56 3.12 -4.32 -14.47
C ASP A 56 4.33 -4.68 -13.60
N HIS A 57 4.08 -5.50 -12.58
CA HIS A 57 5.14 -6.32 -12.01
C HIS A 57 5.71 -7.18 -13.15
N ARG A 58 6.97 -6.97 -13.51
CA ARG A 58 7.61 -7.76 -14.57
C ARG A 58 7.69 -9.23 -14.14
N PRO A 59 7.55 -10.19 -15.07
CA PRO A 59 7.48 -11.60 -14.71
C PRO A 59 8.80 -12.09 -14.10
N PRO A 60 8.76 -13.11 -13.22
CA PRO A 60 9.98 -13.76 -12.76
C PRO A 60 10.63 -14.55 -13.90
N VAL A 61 11.95 -14.41 -14.03
CA VAL A 61 12.81 -15.12 -14.99
C VAL A 61 14.00 -15.75 -14.27
N PHE A 62 14.51 -16.84 -14.81
CA PHE A 62 15.72 -17.47 -14.26
C PHE A 62 16.95 -16.67 -14.68
N SER A 63 17.76 -16.25 -13.71
CA SER A 63 19.08 -15.67 -13.94
C SER A 63 20.15 -16.75 -13.82
N GLU A 64 20.84 -17.02 -14.92
CA GLU A 64 21.98 -17.96 -14.93
C GLU A 64 23.16 -17.45 -14.10
N GLU A 65 23.38 -16.13 -14.07
CA GLU A 65 24.48 -15.49 -13.32
C GLU A 65 24.33 -15.69 -11.81
N LEU A 66 23.10 -15.58 -11.30
CA LEU A 66 22.81 -15.73 -9.87
C LEU A 66 22.35 -17.15 -9.49
N GLY A 67 21.95 -17.97 -10.48
CA GLY A 67 21.34 -19.28 -10.24
C GLY A 67 19.97 -19.20 -9.53
N LEU A 68 19.27 -18.07 -9.63
CA LEU A 68 18.03 -17.78 -8.93
C LEU A 68 16.96 -17.23 -9.89
N ALA A 69 15.69 -17.38 -9.49
CA ALA A 69 14.60 -16.64 -10.14
C ALA A 69 14.62 -15.18 -9.65
N VAL A 70 14.66 -14.24 -10.60
CA VAL A 70 14.64 -12.78 -10.36
C VAL A 70 13.55 -12.13 -11.19
N GLU A 71 13.12 -10.93 -10.83
CA GLU A 71 12.26 -10.14 -11.69
C GLU A 71 12.97 -9.86 -13.03
N GLN A 72 12.25 -9.93 -14.16
CA GLN A 72 12.80 -9.56 -15.46
C GLN A 72 13.34 -8.13 -15.42
N LEU A 73 14.56 -7.93 -15.92
CA LEU A 73 15.20 -6.62 -15.94
C LEU A 73 14.57 -5.71 -16.99
N LYS A 74 14.72 -4.40 -16.81
CA LYS A 74 14.41 -3.42 -17.87
C LYS A 74 15.36 -3.61 -19.05
N ASP A 75 14.88 -3.35 -20.25
CA ASP A 75 15.70 -3.39 -21.46
C ASP A 75 16.93 -2.49 -21.32
N GLY A 76 18.08 -3.00 -21.76
CA GLY A 76 19.35 -2.27 -21.74
C GLY A 76 20.10 -2.28 -20.40
N PHE A 77 19.61 -3.00 -19.39
CA PHE A 77 20.31 -3.16 -18.11
C PHE A 77 20.78 -4.60 -17.89
N THR A 78 21.95 -4.75 -17.29
CA THR A 78 22.47 -6.02 -16.75
C THR A 78 22.41 -6.04 -15.22
N ILE A 79 22.55 -7.23 -14.62
CA ILE A 79 22.61 -7.37 -13.15
C ILE A 79 23.80 -6.57 -12.59
N SER A 80 24.94 -6.62 -13.28
CA SER A 80 26.14 -5.87 -12.90
C SER A 80 25.95 -4.36 -12.92
N ASP A 81 25.17 -3.82 -13.86
CA ASP A 81 24.85 -2.38 -13.93
C ASP A 81 24.02 -1.93 -12.72
N LEU A 82 23.12 -2.79 -12.23
CA LEU A 82 22.26 -2.50 -11.09
C LEU A 82 22.98 -2.66 -9.74
N TRP A 83 24.04 -3.46 -9.69
CA TRP A 83 24.80 -3.73 -8.47
C TRP A 83 25.97 -2.76 -8.25
N SER A 84 26.62 -2.33 -9.33
CA SER A 84 27.85 -1.55 -9.25
C SER A 84 27.59 -0.08 -8.91
N VAL A 85 28.12 0.37 -7.77
CA VAL A 85 28.10 1.79 -7.39
C VAL A 85 29.36 2.47 -7.90
N HIS A 86 29.20 3.46 -8.79
CA HIS A 86 30.32 4.27 -9.27
C HIS A 86 30.46 5.50 -8.36
N THR A 87 31.59 5.60 -7.67
CA THR A 87 31.99 6.81 -6.94
C THR A 87 33.25 7.36 -7.61
N ASP A 88 33.15 8.54 -8.21
CA ASP A 88 34.30 9.39 -8.56
C ASP A 88 34.77 10.17 -7.32
#